data_AF-A0A1X9XPH5-F1
#
_entry.id   AF-A0A1X9XPH5-F1
#
_cell.length_a   1.000
_cell.length_b   1.000
_cell.length_c   1.000
_cell.angle_alpha   90.00
_cell.angle_beta   90.00
_cell.angle_gamma   90.00
#
_symmetry.space_group_name_H-M   'P 1'
#
loop_
_entity.id
_entity.type
_entity.pdbx_description
1 polymer ?
#
loop_
_entity_poly.entity_id
_entity_poly.type
_entity_poly.pdbx_seq_one_letter_code
_entity_poly.pdbx_strand_id
1 'polypeptide(L)'
;NVKETGELHNLLGDVEELAGNLNSAAEHFQRAAHMDATEEHLFDWGNIHLQRRAGDNALTVFTAAVERYPGSARLQIGLGIAQ
;
A
#
# COMPACT_ATOMS: atom_id res chain seq x y z
N ASN A 1 -22.53 14.53 -6.13
CA ASN A 1 -21.99 13.81 -4.97
C ASN A 1 -21.22 12.60 -5.45
N VAL A 2 -19.93 12.76 -5.72
CA VAL A 2 -19.04 11.59 -5.92
C VAL A 2 -18.73 11.07 -4.52
N LYS A 3 -19.03 9.79 -4.27
CA LYS A 3 -18.69 9.13 -3.00
C LYS A 3 -17.20 8.81 -3.04
N GLU A 4 -16.45 9.13 -1.98
CA GLU A 4 -15.05 8.67 -1.87
C GLU A 4 -15.03 7.13 -1.85
N THR A 5 -14.09 6.54 -2.59
CA THR A 5 -13.87 5.09 -2.65
C THR A 5 -12.40 4.76 -2.38
N GLY A 6 -12.11 3.50 -2.08
CA GLY A 6 -10.73 3.03 -1.93
C GLY A 6 -9.94 3.22 -3.22
N GLU A 7 -10.55 2.92 -4.37
CA GLU A 7 -9.92 3.06 -5.69
C GLU A 7 -9.56 4.52 -6.01
N LEU A 8 -10.41 5.49 -5.62
CA LEU A 8 -10.08 6.90 -5.79
C LEU A 8 -8.83 7.27 -4.99
N HIS A 9 -8.72 6.81 -3.74
CA HIS A 9 -7.53 7.08 -2.95
C HIS A 9 -6.32 6.33 -3.48
N ASN A 10 -6.45 5.11 -3.99
CA ASN A 10 -5.32 4.40 -4.60
C ASN A 10 -4.77 5.18 -5.80
N LEU A 11 -5.65 5.63 -6.69
CA LEU A 11 -5.27 6.44 -7.85
C LEU A 11 -4.62 7.77 -7.46
N LEU A 12 -5.11 8.44 -6.41
CA LEU A 12 -4.45 9.63 -5.87
C LEU A 12 -3.06 9.29 -5.29
N GLY A 13 -2.93 8.13 -4.65
CA GLY A 13 -1.64 7.60 -4.20
C GLY A 13 -0.64 7.47 -5.34
N ASP A 14 -1.05 6.83 -6.44
CA ASP A 14 -0.23 6.67 -7.65
C ASP A 14 0.21 8.03 -8.23
N VAL A 15 -0.71 8.99 -8.32
CA VAL A 15 -0.43 10.34 -8.84
C VAL A 15 0.60 11.06 -7.97
N GLU A 16 0.46 10.99 -6.64
CA GLU A 16 1.40 11.59 -5.71
C GLU A 16 2.77 10.87 -5.74
N GLU A 17 2.79 9.55 -5.88
CA GLU A 17 4.03 8.77 -6.03
C GLU A 17 4.78 9.19 -7.31
N LEU A 18 4.09 9.27 -8.43
CA LEU A 18 4.66 9.74 -9.71
C LEU A 18 5.16 11.19 -9.63
N ALA A 19 4.53 12.03 -8.80
CA ALA A 19 4.98 13.39 -8.52
C ALA A 19 6.17 13.46 -7.54
N GLY A 20 6.57 12.33 -6.94
CA GLY A 20 7.63 12.25 -5.94
C GLY A 20 7.20 12.63 -4.52
N ASN A 21 5.91 12.87 -4.31
CA ASN A 21 5.31 13.26 -3.02
C ASN A 21 5.03 12.02 -2.16
N LEU A 22 6.08 11.26 -1.82
CA LEU A 22 5.94 9.93 -1.24
C LEU A 22 5.15 9.89 0.08
N ASN A 23 5.18 10.97 0.88
CA ASN A 23 4.39 11.05 2.11
C ASN A 23 2.88 11.12 1.80
N SER A 24 2.48 11.95 0.84
CA SER A 24 1.08 12.07 0.41
C SER A 24 0.59 10.78 -0.25
N ALA A 25 1.45 10.13 -1.05
CA ALA A 25 1.17 8.82 -1.60
C ALA A 25 0.88 7.79 -0.49
N ALA A 26 1.72 7.74 0.55
CA ALA A 26 1.52 6.83 1.68
C ALA A 26 0.22 7.08 2.45
N GLU A 27 -0.19 8.34 2.62
CA GLU A 27 -1.48 8.69 3.25
C GLU A 27 -2.68 8.21 2.40
N HIS A 28 -2.59 8.36 1.09
CA HIS A 28 -3.62 7.93 0.15
C HIS A 28 -3.73 6.40 0.06
N PHE A 29 -2.61 5.70 -0.12
CA PHE A 29 -2.60 4.24 -0.12
C PHE A 29 -3.07 3.66 1.22
N GLN A 30 -2.68 4.27 2.34
CA GLN A 30 -3.21 3.88 3.65
C GLN A 30 -4.74 3.98 3.66
N ARG A 31 -5.30 5.10 3.20
CA ARG A 31 -6.75 5.31 3.21
C ARG A 31 -7.46 4.33 2.28
N ALA A 32 -6.90 4.04 1.11
CA ALA A 32 -7.39 3.01 0.20
C ALA A 32 -7.48 1.65 0.89
N ALA A 33 -6.39 1.19 1.51
CA ALA A 33 -6.32 -0.09 2.21
C ALA A 33 -7.25 -0.18 3.43
N HIS A 34 -7.52 0.93 4.13
CA HIS A 34 -8.47 0.96 5.25
C HIS A 34 -9.93 0.96 4.78
N MET A 35 -10.23 1.52 3.61
CA MET A 35 -11.58 1.52 3.03
C MET A 35 -11.93 0.16 2.41
N ASP A 36 -10.99 -0.43 1.67
CA ASP A 36 -11.08 -1.79 1.18
C ASP A 36 -9.68 -2.40 1.13
N ALA A 37 -9.45 -3.44 1.93
CA ALA A 37 -8.16 -4.11 2.02
C ALA A 37 -8.02 -5.12 0.89
N THR A 38 -8.05 -4.65 -0.36
CA THR A 38 -7.77 -5.46 -1.55
C THR A 38 -6.29 -5.84 -1.60
N GLU A 39 -5.95 -6.85 -2.39
CA GLU A 39 -4.55 -7.25 -2.60
C GLU A 39 -3.70 -6.10 -3.18
N GLU A 40 -4.31 -5.26 -4.04
CA GLU A 40 -3.65 -4.11 -4.67
C GLU A 40 -3.40 -2.99 -3.67
N HIS A 41 -4.43 -2.54 -2.95
CA HIS A 41 -4.28 -1.44 -1.99
C HIS A 41 -3.26 -1.76 -0.89
N LEU A 42 -3.21 -3.02 -0.44
CA LEU A 42 -2.22 -3.47 0.55
C LEU A 42 -0.81 -3.55 -0.05
N PHE A 43 -0.67 -3.96 -1.31
CA PHE A 43 0.61 -3.99 -1.99
C PHE A 43 1.16 -2.58 -2.17
N ASP A 44 0.35 -1.64 -2.66
CA ASP A 44 0.77 -0.26 -2.91
C ASP A 44 1.14 0.46 -1.60
N TRP A 45 0.36 0.24 -0.54
CA TRP A 45 0.67 0.78 0.79
C TRP A 45 1.95 0.17 1.40
N GLY A 46 2.22 -1.11 1.18
CA GLY A 46 3.49 -1.72 1.60
C GLY A 46 4.67 -1.18 0.78
N ASN A 47 4.49 -1.09 -0.54
CA ASN A 47 5.53 -0.69 -1.49
C ASN A 47 6.00 0.76 -1.28
N ILE A 48 5.07 1.68 -1.03
CA ILE A 48 5.43 3.08 -0.76
C ILE A 48 6.29 3.23 0.51
N HIS A 49 6.08 2.38 1.53
CA HIS A 49 6.95 2.37 2.72
C HIS A 49 8.34 1.85 2.40
N LEU A 50 8.48 0.83 1.53
CA LEU A 50 9.79 0.38 1.05
C LEU A 50 10.52 1.51 0.31
N GLN A 51 9.85 2.22 -0.60
CA GLN A 51 10.42 3.34 -1.33
C GLN A 51 10.87 4.48 -0.40
N ARG A 52 10.09 4.76 0.64
CA ARG A 52 10.41 5.75 1.69
C ARG A 52 11.48 5.28 2.67
N ARG A 53 12.01 4.05 2.51
CA ARG A 53 12.95 3.39 3.44
C ARG A 53 12.39 3.24 4.86
N ALA A 54 11.07 3.12 4.98
CA ALA A 54 10.35 2.84 6.21
C ALA A 54 10.10 1.33 6.35
N GLY A 55 11.17 0.57 6.55
CA GLY A 55 11.15 -0.91 6.57
C GLY A 55 10.15 -1.49 7.58
N ASP A 56 10.14 -0.99 8.83
CA ASP A 56 9.22 -1.48 9.87
C ASP A 56 7.74 -1.30 9.50
N ASN A 57 7.40 -0.18 8.84
CA ASN A 57 6.06 0.07 8.35
C ASN A 57 5.70 -0.89 7.21
N ALA A 58 6.61 -1.08 6.25
CA ALA A 58 6.43 -2.04 5.16
C ALA A 58 6.24 -3.46 5.70
N LEU A 59 7.07 -3.88 6.67
CA LEU A 59 6.99 -5.18 7.32
C LEU A 59 5.63 -5.39 7.99
N THR A 60 5.13 -4.37 8.69
CA THR A 60 3.81 -4.42 9.32
C THR A 60 2.70 -4.60 8.28
N VAL A 61 2.71 -3.81 7.21
CA VAL A 61 1.69 -3.88 6.16
C VAL A 61 1.74 -5.22 5.42
N PHE A 62 2.92 -5.65 4.97
CA PHE A 62 3.07 -6.89 4.21
C PHE A 62 2.80 -8.14 5.05
N THR A 63 3.11 -8.13 6.35
CA THR A 63 2.75 -9.24 7.25
C THR A 63 1.23 -9.43 7.28
N ALA A 64 0.47 -8.36 7.55
CA ALA A 64 -0.99 -8.42 7.55
C ALA A 64 -1.56 -8.75 6.17
N ALA A 65 -0.93 -8.27 5.10
CA ALA A 65 -1.37 -8.53 3.73
C ALA A 65 -1.19 -10.01 3.34
N VAL A 66 -0.07 -10.63 3.71
CA VAL A 66 0.18 -12.06 3.49
C VAL A 66 -0.77 -12.93 4.32
N GLU A 67 -1.11 -12.53 5.55
CA GLU A 67 -2.12 -13.26 6.34
C GLU A 67 -3.49 -13.26 5.65
N ARG A 68 -3.88 -12.14 5.02
CA ARG A 68 -5.15 -12.01 4.29
C ARG A 68 -5.13 -12.70 2.93
N TYR A 69 -4.01 -12.60 2.21
CA TYR A 69 -3.84 -13.11 0.85
C TYR A 69 -2.63 -14.06 0.77
N PRO A 70 -2.68 -15.24 1.43
CA PRO A 70 -1.53 -16.12 1.56
C PRO A 70 -1.00 -16.66 0.22
N GLY A 71 -1.84 -16.70 -0.81
CA GLY A 71 -1.47 -17.11 -2.17
C GLY A 71 -0.89 -16.01 -3.07
N SER A 72 -0.82 -14.75 -2.60
CA SER A 72 -0.30 -13.64 -3.41
C SER A 72 1.23 -13.67 -3.44
N ALA A 73 1.79 -14.03 -4.59
CA ALA A 73 3.25 -14.02 -4.79
C ALA A 73 3.84 -12.61 -4.61
N ARG A 74 3.14 -11.55 -5.04
CA ARG A 74 3.65 -10.17 -4.91
C ARG A 74 3.72 -9.70 -3.46
N LEU A 75 2.73 -10.05 -2.64
CA LEU A 75 2.74 -9.70 -1.22
C LEU A 75 3.82 -10.47 -0.45
N GLN A 76 4.05 -11.74 -0.81
CA GLN A 76 5.16 -12.53 -0.27
C GLN A 76 6.53 -11.94 -0.63
N ILE A 77 6.70 -11.50 -1.88
CA ILE A 77 7.92 -10.79 -2.30
C ILE A 77 8.10 -9.49 -1.52
N GLY A 78 7.02 -8.69 -1.37
CA GLY A 78 7.04 -7.47 -0.57
C GLY A 78 7.44 -7.73 0.89
N LEU A 79 6.89 -8.78 1.50
CA LEU A 79 7.26 -9.21 2.85
C LEU A 79 8.74 -9.60 2.94
N GLY A 80 9.25 -10.36 1.97
CA GLY A 80 10.66 -10.76 1.93
C GLY A 80 11.63 -9.60 1.72
N ILE A 81 11.23 -8.53 1.03
CA ILE A 81 12.03 -7.31 0.88
C ILE A 81 12.02 -6.47 2.18
N ALA A 82 10.93 -6.53 2.94
CA ALA A 82 10.76 -5.77 4.19
C ALA A 82 11.48 -6.38 5.41
N GLN A 83 12.02 -7.60 5.29
CA GLN A 83 12.80 -8.31 6.31
C GLN A 83 14.30 -7.98 6.21
#